data_AF-A0A6N9JUM9-F1
#
_entry.id   AF-A0A6N9JUM9-F1
#
_cell.length_a   1.000
_cell.length_b   1.000
_cell.length_c   1.000
_cell.angle_alpha   90.00
_cell.angle_beta   90.00
_cell.angle_gamma   90.00
#
_symmetry.space_group_name_H-M   'P 1'
#
loop_
_entity.id
_entity.type
_entity.pdbx_description
1 polymer ?
#
loop_
_entity_poly.entity_id
_entity_poly.type
_entity_poly.pdbx_seq_one_letter_code
_entity_poly.pdbx_strand_id
1 'polypeptide(L)' 'MSDCAVNNTTTAEFHNKKSIHAIRRTLNSNMKCAGVSGTVAASLLGHTEKVNEENYTYDVSSMEEKSKFMECAGRV' A
#
# COMPACT_ATOMS: atom_id res chain seq x y z
N MET A 1 2.45 -9.92 16.69
CA MET A 1 1.45 -9.38 15.74
C MET A 1 0.06 -9.69 16.29
N SER A 2 -0.97 -8.89 16.00
CA SER A 2 -2.35 -9.19 16.46
C SER A 2 -2.96 -10.29 15.58
N ASP A 3 -3.28 -11.44 16.20
CA ASP A 3 -3.89 -12.59 15.51
C ASP A 3 -5.37 -12.37 15.16
N CYS A 4 -6.01 -11.34 15.73
CA CYS A 4 -7.42 -11.04 15.46
C CYS A 4 -7.69 -10.82 13.96
N ALA A 5 -6.85 -10.03 13.28
CA ALA A 5 -7.01 -9.80 11.84
C ALA A 5 -6.82 -11.09 11.02
N VAL A 6 -5.87 -11.94 11.44
CA VAL A 6 -5.60 -13.22 10.78
C VAL A 6 -6.78 -14.16 10.96
N ASN A 7 -7.35 -14.24 12.16
CA ASN A 7 -8.51 -15.07 12.46
C ASN A 7 -9.74 -14.60 11.70
N ASN A 8 -10.01 -13.28 11.69
CA ASN A 8 -11.16 -12.71 10.98
C ASN A 8 -11.10 -12.90 9.46
N THR A 9 -9.90 -13.09 8.91
CA THR A 9 -9.70 -13.35 7.47
C THR A 9 -9.49 -14.83 7.16
N THR A 10 -9.73 -15.71 8.13
CA THR A 10 -9.77 -17.16 7.94
C THR A 10 -11.21 -17.59 7.59
N THR A 11 -11.74 -17.03 6.49
CA THR A 11 -13.06 -17.36 5.93
C THR A 11 -12.92 -17.61 4.42
N ALA A 12 -13.95 -18.18 3.79
CA ALA A 12 -13.93 -18.47 2.34
C ALA A 12 -13.92 -17.20 1.45
N GLU A 13 -14.22 -16.04 2.01
CA GLU A 13 -14.27 -14.75 1.30
C GLU A 13 -12.86 -14.22 0.97
N PHE A 14 -11.85 -14.67 1.71
CA PHE A 14 -10.47 -14.28 1.51
C PHE A 14 -9.67 -15.42 0.90
N HIS A 15 -9.00 -15.15 -0.23
CA HIS A 15 -8.12 -16.13 -0.86
C HIS A 15 -6.95 -16.58 0.04
N ASN A 16 -6.49 -15.71 0.94
CA ASN A 16 -5.42 -15.97 1.90
C ASN A 16 -5.67 -15.20 3.18
N LYS A 17 -5.23 -15.76 4.33
CA LYS A 17 -5.21 -15.05 5.62
C LYS A 17 -4.45 -13.72 5.49
N LYS A 18 -4.95 -12.65 6.10
CA LYS A 18 -4.37 -11.31 6.05
C LYS A 18 -3.97 -10.84 7.44
N SER A 19 -2.72 -10.38 7.55
CA SER A 19 -2.28 -9.67 8.74
C SER A 19 -2.81 -8.24 8.75
N ILE A 20 -2.83 -7.60 9.92
CA ILE A 20 -3.20 -6.19 10.05
C ILE A 20 -2.30 -5.28 9.19
N HIS A 21 -1.04 -5.64 9.00
CA HIS A 21 -0.12 -4.88 8.15
C HIS A 21 -0.50 -4.96 6.67
N ALA A 22 -0.92 -6.15 6.19
CA ALA A 22 -1.41 -6.30 4.82
C ALA A 22 -2.65 -5.44 4.60
N ILE A 23 -3.61 -5.46 5.54
CA ILE A 23 -4.83 -4.65 5.47
C ILE A 23 -4.50 -3.16 5.43
N ARG A 24 -3.62 -2.67 6.33
CA ARG A 24 -3.20 -1.26 6.35
C ARG A 24 -2.51 -0.84 5.06
N ARG A 25 -1.64 -1.69 4.51
CA ARG A 25 -0.94 -1.43 3.26
C ARG A 25 -1.90 -1.34 2.08
N THR A 26 -2.86 -2.27 2.00
CA THR A 26 -3.92 -2.24 0.98
C THR A 26 -4.77 -0.98 1.10
N LEU A 27 -5.22 -0.63 2.30
CA LEU A 27 -6.03 0.57 2.53
C LEU A 27 -5.29 1.84 2.10
N ASN A 28 -4.03 1.99 2.50
CA ASN A 28 -3.21 3.13 2.11
C ASN A 28 -3.01 3.24 0.60
N SER A 29 -2.66 2.12 -0.05
CA SER A 29 -2.49 2.10 -1.51
C SER A 29 -3.77 2.43 -2.27
N ASN A 30 -4.92 1.97 -1.79
CA ASN A 30 -6.21 2.34 -2.38
C ASN A 30 -6.49 3.84 -2.26
N MET A 31 -6.17 4.45 -1.11
CA MET A 31 -6.27 5.91 -0.93
C MET A 31 -5.37 6.65 -1.93
N LYS A 32 -4.13 6.18 -2.12
CA LYS A 32 -3.19 6.75 -3.09
C LYS A 32 -3.73 6.65 -4.52
N CYS A 33 -4.26 5.49 -4.92
CA CYS A 33 -4.91 5.32 -6.23
C CYS A 33 -6.15 6.21 -6.41
N ALA A 34 -6.85 6.54 -5.33
CA ALA A 34 -7.98 7.46 -5.34
C ALA A 34 -7.56 8.95 -5.36
N GLY A 35 -6.26 9.25 -5.42
CA GLY A 35 -5.73 10.62 -5.46
C GLY A 35 -5.64 11.31 -4.10
N VAL A 36 -5.78 10.58 -3.00
CA VAL A 36 -5.58 11.14 -1.65
C VAL A 36 -4.10 11.47 -1.46
N SER A 37 -3.82 12.70 -1.00
CA SER A 37 -2.45 13.14 -0.71
C SER A 37 -1.78 12.26 0.35
N GLY A 38 -0.45 12.08 0.23
CA GLY A 38 0.33 11.29 1.17
C GLY A 38 0.19 11.77 2.62
N THR A 39 0.17 13.08 2.83
CA THR A 39 -0.04 13.72 4.15
C THR A 39 -1.37 13.30 4.78
N VAL A 40 -2.47 13.35 4.01
CA VAL A 40 -3.81 12.98 4.50
C VAL A 40 -3.89 11.48 4.78
N ALA A 41 -3.42 10.65 3.84
CA ALA A 41 -3.41 9.20 4.00
C ALA A 41 -2.58 8.76 5.22
N ALA A 42 -1.39 9.33 5.42
CA ALA A 42 -0.54 9.06 6.57
C ALA A 42 -1.20 9.51 7.89
N SER A 43 -1.83 10.68 7.90
CA SER A 43 -2.55 11.20 9.07
C SER A 43 -3.72 10.30 9.49
N LEU A 44 -4.49 9.79 8.52
CA LEU A 44 -5.61 8.86 8.77
C LEU A 44 -5.15 7.54 9.39
N LEU A 45 -3.94 7.09 9.04
CA LEU A 45 -3.35 5.85 9.57
C LEU A 45 -2.54 6.07 10.85
N GLY A 46 -2.38 7.33 11.29
CA GLY A 46 -1.60 7.69 12.47
C GLY A 46 -0.09 7.54 12.27
N HIS A 47 0.40 7.77 11.05
CA HIS A 47 1.81 7.64 10.69
C HIS A 47 2.40 8.99 10.29
N THR A 48 3.74 9.08 10.32
CA THR A 48 4.44 10.09 9.53
C THR A 48 4.41 9.69 8.05
N GLU A 49 4.53 10.66 7.14
CA GLU A 49 4.57 10.39 5.70
C GLU A 49 5.67 9.40 5.34
N LYS A 50 6.87 9.57 5.91
CA LYS A 50 8.01 8.67 5.70
C LYS A 50 7.68 7.22 6.06
N VAL A 51 7.15 6.98 7.26
CA VAL A 51 6.80 5.63 7.72
C VAL A 51 5.74 5.00 6.82
N ASN A 52 4.78 5.81 6.37
CA ASN A 52 3.71 5.37 5.48
C ASN A 52 4.25 4.95 4.11
N GLU A 53 5.10 5.77 3.50
CA GLU A 53 5.73 5.49 2.21
C GLU A 53 6.59 4.21 2.26
N GLU A 54 7.40 4.05 3.31
CA GLU A 54 8.36 2.94 3.43
C GLU A 54 7.70 1.60 3.78
N ASN A 55 6.57 1.61 4.51
CA ASN A 55 6.02 0.39 5.11
C ASN A 55 4.60 0.05 4.67
N TYR A 56 3.81 1.05 4.27
CA TYR A 56 2.38 0.92 4.01
C TYR A 56 1.96 1.34 2.60
N THR A 57 2.90 1.62 1.70
CA THR A 57 2.58 1.88 0.28
C THR A 57 3.06 0.73 -0.60
N TYR A 58 2.15 0.10 -1.35
CA TYR A 58 2.52 -0.74 -2.51
C TYR A 58 2.97 0.12 -3.69
N ASP A 59 3.84 -0.44 -4.52
CA ASP A 59 4.07 0.07 -5.87
C ASP A 59 2.81 -0.17 -6.72
N VAL A 60 2.02 0.89 -6.86
CA VAL A 60 0.77 0.94 -7.63
C VAL A 60 0.98 1.54 -9.02
N SER A 61 2.22 1.80 -9.41
CA SER A 61 2.50 2.34 -10.75
C SER A 61 2.18 1.30 -11.84
N SER A 62 1.65 1.80 -12.94
CA SER A 62 1.35 1.02 -14.14
C SER A 62 2.64 0.58 -14.85
N MET A 63 2.55 -0.47 -15.68
CA MET A 63 3.70 -0.92 -16.47
C MET A 63 4.21 0.16 -17.43
N GLU A 64 3.30 1.01 -17.93
CA GLU A 64 3.65 2.13 -18.79
C GLU A 64 4.47 3.19 -18.04
N GLU A 65 4.08 3.55 -16.82
CA GLU A 65 4.86 4.47 -15.97
C GLU A 65 6.24 3.89 -15.64
N LYS A 66 6.31 2.59 -15.33
CA LYS A 66 7.58 1.88 -15.11
C LYS A 66 8.47 1.92 -16.34
N SER A 67 7.92 1.66 -17.53
CA SER A 67 8.65 1.74 -18.80
C SER A 67 9.22 3.14 -19.02
N LYS A 68 8.42 4.19 -18.79
CA LYS A 68 8.87 5.59 -18.89
C LYS A 68 10.04 5.87 -17.94
N PHE A 69 9.97 5.43 -16.69
CA PHE A 69 11.08 5.58 -15.75
C PHE A 69 12.35 4.85 -16.23
N MET A 70 12.21 3.63 -16.77
CA MET A 70 13.33 2.86 -17.32
C MET A 70 13.97 3.52 -18.55
N GLU A 71 13.16 4.05 -19.47
CA GLU A 71 13.64 4.77 -20.65
C GLU A 71 14.39 6.05 -20.27
N CYS A 72 13.90 6.80 -19.29
CA CYS A 72 14.61 7.97 -18.75
C CYS A 72 15.93 7.57 -18.08
N ALA A 73 15.95 6.48 -17.31
CA ALA A 73 17.15 6.02 -16.60
C ALA A 73 18.22 5.43 -17.53
N GLY A 74 17.83 4.76 -18.62
CA GLY A 74 18.75 4.19 -19.61
C GLY A 74 19.34 5.19 -20.60
N ARG A 75 18.91 6.46 -20.54
CA ARG A 75 19.45 7.59 -21.32
C ARG A 75 20.65 8.29 -20.65
N VAL A 76 21.17 7.72 -19.55
CA VAL A 76 22.35 8.20 -18.82
C VAL A 76 23.61 7.50 -19.31
#